data_AF-A0A2N1R6C9-F1
#
_entry.id   AF-A0A2N1R6C9-F1
#
_cell.length_a   1.000
_cell.length_b   1.000
_cell.length_c   1.000
_cell.angle_alpha   90.00
_cell.angle_beta   90.00
_cell.angle_gamma   90.00
#
_symmetry.space_group_name_H-M   'P 1'
#
loop_
_entity.id
_entity.type
_entity.pdbx_description
1 polymer ?
#
loop_
_entity_poly.entity_id
_entity_poly.type
_entity_poly.pdbx_seq_one_letter_code
_entity_poly.pdbx_strand_id
1 'polypeptide(L)'
;ILVGTTDESGIDAAVMLFSKAVLDRRLDEVRKLYASYAEATDRINADPESYRDFLVEKAAFPAEVRDAYRFVRYRKPALPDSSQIKAALAWMDARKLLSRPLSAADLLDGRAIAAW
;
A
#
# COMPACT_ATOMS: atom_id res chain seq x y z
N ILE A 1 1.34 3.52 25.27
CA ILE A 1 0.50 4.63 24.77
C ILE A 1 0.49 4.55 23.26
N LEU A 2 -0.67 4.37 22.63
CA LEU A 2 -0.82 4.53 21.18
C LEU A 2 -0.82 6.04 20.89
N VAL A 3 0.16 6.53 20.12
CA VAL A 3 0.31 7.96 19.81
C VAL A 3 -0.54 8.36 18.59
N GLY A 4 -1.02 7.37 17.82
CA GLY A 4 -1.92 7.53 16.68
C GLY A 4 -1.62 6.47 15.61
N THR A 5 -2.50 6.33 14.62
CA THR A 5 -2.29 5.46 13.46
C THR A 5 -2.17 6.26 12.17
N THR A 6 -1.56 5.65 11.15
CA THR A 6 -1.49 6.25 9.81
C THR A 6 -2.87 6.35 9.17
N ASP A 7 -3.79 5.44 9.52
CA ASP A 7 -5.19 5.48 9.10
C ASP A 7 -5.92 6.72 9.67
N GLU A 8 -5.75 7.00 10.96
CA GLU A 8 -6.29 8.21 11.61
C GLU A 8 -5.72 9.50 11.01
N SER A 9 -4.46 9.44 10.56
CA SER A 9 -3.79 10.57 9.90
C SER A 9 -4.10 10.67 8.40
N GLY A 10 -4.80 9.67 7.86
CA GLY A 10 -5.08 9.53 6.43
C GLY A 10 -3.85 9.27 5.56
N ILE A 11 -2.70 8.90 6.12
CA ILE A 11 -1.42 8.74 5.41
C ILE A 11 -1.25 7.31 4.88
N ASP A 12 -0.98 7.17 3.59
CA ASP A 12 -0.62 5.87 3.00
C ASP A 12 0.86 5.54 3.27
N ALA A 13 1.12 4.72 4.28
CA ALA A 13 2.48 4.39 4.73
C ALA A 13 3.24 3.40 3.83
N ALA A 14 2.54 2.69 2.95
CA ALA A 14 3.12 1.70 2.04
C ALA A 14 2.55 1.88 0.64
N VAL A 15 3.43 1.77 -0.36
CA VAL A 15 3.08 1.87 -1.79
C VAL A 15 3.70 0.70 -2.55
N MET A 16 2.98 0.20 -3.55
CA MET A 16 3.51 -0.75 -4.53
C MET A 16 3.99 0.01 -5.76
N LEU A 17 5.23 -0.25 -6.19
CA LEU A 17 5.80 0.38 -7.37
C LEU A 17 6.08 -0.66 -8.46
N PHE A 18 5.74 -0.28 -9.70
CA PHE A 18 6.12 -1.01 -10.90
C PHE A 18 6.92 -0.08 -11.80
N SER A 19 7.94 -0.61 -12.46
CA SER A 19 8.61 0.16 -13.50
C SER A 19 7.66 0.33 -14.70
N LYS A 20 7.79 1.46 -15.41
CA LYS A 20 7.00 1.70 -16.62
C LYS A 20 7.12 0.57 -17.64
N ALA A 21 8.31 -0.02 -17.80
CA ALA A 21 8.54 -1.15 -18.70
C ALA A 21 7.74 -2.41 -18.30
N VAL A 22 7.54 -2.66 -17.00
CA VAL A 22 6.69 -3.75 -16.53
C VAL A 22 5.23 -3.45 -16.87
N LEU A 23 4.74 -2.24 -16.58
CA LEU A 23 3.37 -1.87 -16.89
C LEU A 23 3.07 -1.87 -18.39
N ASP A 24 4.04 -1.49 -19.23
CA ASP A 24 3.85 -1.45 -20.68
C ASP A 24 3.89 -2.83 -21.33
N ARG A 25 4.61 -3.81 -20.74
CA ARG A 25 4.81 -5.15 -21.34
C ARG A 25 4.03 -6.27 -20.66
N ARG A 26 3.63 -6.08 -19.40
CA ARG A 26 3.04 -7.10 -18.53
C ARG A 26 1.83 -6.58 -17.76
N LEU A 27 1.04 -5.71 -18.40
CA LEU A 27 -0.10 -5.04 -17.76
C LEU A 27 -1.11 -6.05 -17.21
N ASP A 28 -1.38 -7.12 -17.97
CA ASP A 28 -2.38 -8.12 -17.60
C ASP A 28 -1.93 -8.99 -16.43
N GLU A 29 -0.64 -9.27 -16.30
CA GLU A 29 -0.08 -9.93 -15.13
C GLU A 29 -0.17 -9.04 -13.88
N VAL A 30 0.10 -7.74 -14.01
CA VAL A 30 -0.05 -6.79 -12.89
C VAL A 30 -1.52 -6.67 -12.47
N ARG A 31 -2.45 -6.66 -13.43
CA ARG A 31 -3.90 -6.72 -13.14
C ARG A 31 -4.28 -7.97 -12.35
N LYS A 32 -3.79 -9.14 -12.75
CA LYS A 32 -4.02 -10.41 -12.02
C LYS A 32 -3.43 -10.36 -10.61
N LEU A 33 -2.21 -9.85 -10.45
CA LEU A 33 -1.59 -9.68 -9.14
C LEU A 33 -2.46 -8.82 -8.23
N TYR A 34 -2.94 -7.67 -8.72
CA TYR A 34 -3.81 -6.82 -7.92
C TYR A 34 -5.16 -7.50 -7.63
N ALA A 35 -5.77 -8.18 -8.60
CA ALA A 35 -7.02 -8.91 -8.37
C ALA A 35 -6.87 -9.96 -7.25
N SER A 36 -5.79 -10.74 -7.27
CA SER A 36 -5.47 -11.69 -6.20
C SER A 36 -5.18 -11.00 -4.87
N TYR A 37 -4.53 -9.83 -4.90
CA TYR A 37 -4.32 -9.03 -3.69
C TYR A 37 -5.67 -8.60 -3.08
N ALA A 38 -6.60 -8.09 -3.90
CA ALA A 38 -7.90 -7.68 -3.41
C ALA A 38 -8.72 -8.86 -2.86
N GLU A 39 -8.68 -10.03 -3.52
CA GLU A 39 -9.29 -11.25 -2.98
C GLU A 39 -8.70 -11.60 -1.60
N ALA A 40 -7.37 -11.53 -1.45
CA ALA A 40 -6.73 -11.75 -0.17
C ALA A 40 -7.20 -10.73 0.89
N THR A 41 -7.34 -9.44 0.53
CA THR A 41 -7.90 -8.45 1.47
C THR A 41 -9.32 -8.78 1.88
N ASP A 42 -10.18 -9.21 0.96
CA ASP A 42 -11.56 -9.59 1.25
C ASP A 42 -11.62 -10.81 2.18
N ARG A 43 -10.77 -11.82 1.93
CA ARG A 43 -10.68 -13.03 2.76
C ARG A 43 -10.17 -12.76 4.17
N ILE A 44 -9.11 -11.95 4.30
CA ILE A 44 -8.56 -11.57 5.62
C ILE A 44 -9.58 -10.72 6.38
N ASN A 45 -10.24 -9.75 5.72
CA ASN A 45 -11.23 -8.91 6.38
C ASN A 45 -12.49 -9.68 6.82
N ALA A 46 -12.84 -10.77 6.14
CA ALA A 46 -14.00 -11.60 6.47
C ALA A 46 -13.77 -12.45 7.74
N ASP A 47 -12.55 -12.97 7.94
CA ASP A 47 -12.18 -13.78 9.10
C ASP A 47 -10.71 -13.56 9.50
N PRO A 48 -10.37 -12.41 10.10
CA PRO A 48 -8.99 -12.04 10.37
C PRO A 48 -8.31 -12.95 11.39
N GLU A 49 -9.07 -13.45 12.36
CA GLU A 49 -8.53 -14.31 13.42
C GLU A 49 -8.02 -15.65 12.89
N SER A 50 -8.63 -16.19 11.82
CA SER A 50 -8.13 -17.39 11.15
C SER A 50 -6.71 -17.23 10.58
N TYR A 51 -6.25 -15.99 10.36
CA TYR A 51 -4.90 -15.67 9.86
C TYR A 51 -3.92 -15.26 10.96
N ARG A 52 -4.33 -15.18 12.24
CA ARG A 52 -3.47 -14.67 13.33
C ARG A 52 -2.19 -15.48 13.48
N ASP A 53 -2.29 -16.80 13.56
CA ASP A 53 -1.12 -17.67 13.75
C ASP A 53 -0.17 -17.59 12.57
N PHE A 54 -0.71 -17.56 11.34
CA PHE A 54 0.08 -17.33 10.13
C PHE A 54 0.83 -16.00 10.18
N LEU A 55 0.15 -14.90 10.56
CA LEU A 55 0.78 -13.59 10.65
C LEU A 55 1.87 -13.55 11.73
N VAL A 56 1.60 -14.11 12.92
CA VAL A 56 2.57 -14.16 14.02
C VAL A 56 3.83 -14.92 13.62
N GLU A 57 3.66 -16.06 12.95
CA GLU A 57 4.78 -16.83 12.40
C GLU A 57 5.56 -16.02 11.37
N LYS A 58 4.90 -15.44 10.36
CA LYS A 58 5.58 -14.74 9.27
C LYS A 58 6.18 -13.39 9.66
N ALA A 59 5.57 -12.69 10.62
CA ALA A 59 6.07 -11.44 11.16
C ALA A 59 7.08 -11.65 12.29
N ALA A 60 7.31 -12.91 12.72
CA ALA A 60 8.18 -13.28 13.83
C ALA A 60 7.87 -12.47 15.10
N PHE A 61 6.58 -12.26 15.38
CA PHE A 61 6.16 -11.53 16.58
C PHE A 61 6.48 -12.34 17.84
N PRO A 62 6.98 -11.69 18.91
CA PRO A 62 7.05 -12.32 20.24
C PRO A 62 5.69 -12.83 20.67
N ALA A 63 5.66 -13.90 21.48
CA ALA A 63 4.42 -14.54 21.93
C ALA A 63 3.49 -13.54 22.65
N GLU A 64 4.06 -12.57 23.34
CA GLU A 64 3.38 -11.53 24.08
C GLU A 64 2.60 -10.55 23.17
N VAL A 65 3.03 -10.40 21.91
CA VAL A 65 2.39 -9.51 20.92
C VAL A 65 1.23 -10.21 20.23
N ARG A 66 1.19 -11.55 20.21
CA ARG A 66 0.15 -12.34 19.54
C ARG A 66 -1.26 -11.90 19.94
N ASP A 67 -1.52 -11.80 21.24
CA ASP A 67 -2.87 -11.49 21.75
C ASP A 67 -3.12 -9.99 21.88
N ALA A 68 -2.05 -9.17 21.86
CA ALA A 68 -2.14 -7.71 21.92
C ALA A 68 -2.38 -7.07 20.55
N TYR A 69 -1.92 -7.70 19.47
CA TYR A 69 -2.09 -7.20 18.11
C TYR A 69 -3.56 -7.21 17.68
N ARG A 70 -3.99 -6.12 17.04
CA ARG A 70 -5.30 -6.00 16.41
C ARG A 70 -5.14 -5.88 14.92
N PHE A 71 -5.87 -6.71 14.18
CA PHE A 71 -5.94 -6.60 12.73
C PHE A 71 -6.51 -5.23 12.34
N VAL A 72 -5.85 -4.61 11.36
CA VAL A 72 -6.44 -3.48 10.63
C VAL A 72 -7.45 -4.00 9.61
N ARG A 73 -8.31 -3.12 9.12
CA ARG A 73 -9.12 -3.43 7.94
C ARG A 73 -8.28 -3.15 6.70
N TYR A 74 -7.97 -4.19 5.93
CA TYR A 74 -7.21 -4.04 4.70
C TYR A 74 -8.06 -3.34 3.63
N ARG A 75 -7.44 -2.42 2.89
CA ARG A 75 -8.06 -1.71 1.77
C ARG A 75 -7.70 -2.39 0.45
N LYS A 76 -8.63 -2.39 -0.51
CA LYS A 76 -8.34 -2.83 -1.88
C LYS A 76 -7.28 -1.92 -2.53
N PRO A 77 -6.50 -2.42 -3.50
CA PRO A 77 -5.54 -1.59 -4.22
C PRO A 77 -6.19 -0.36 -4.82
N ALA A 78 -5.62 0.80 -4.57
CA ALA A 78 -6.06 2.09 -5.08
C ALA A 78 -4.84 2.95 -5.43
N LEU A 79 -5.03 3.99 -6.25
CA LEU A 79 -3.99 5.00 -6.40
C LEU A 79 -3.86 5.78 -5.09
N PRO A 80 -2.63 6.13 -4.67
CA PRO A 80 -2.43 7.09 -3.60
C PRO A 80 -3.12 8.42 -3.91
N ASP A 81 -3.50 9.15 -2.87
CA ASP A 81 -4.04 10.50 -3.05
C ASP A 81 -2.97 11.41 -3.69
N SER A 82 -3.34 12.08 -4.79
CA SER A 82 -2.44 12.98 -5.51
C SER A 82 -1.88 14.09 -4.61
N SER A 83 -2.64 14.55 -3.61
CA SER A 83 -2.19 15.56 -2.64
C SER A 83 -1.04 15.06 -1.78
N GLN A 84 -1.00 13.79 -1.41
CA GLN A 84 0.10 13.20 -0.63
C GLN A 84 1.37 13.11 -1.46
N ILE A 85 1.26 12.69 -2.73
CA ILE A 85 2.39 12.67 -3.65
C ILE A 85 2.93 14.08 -3.87
N LYS A 86 2.05 15.08 -4.07
CA LYS A 86 2.44 16.49 -4.20
C LYS A 86 3.15 16.99 -2.94
N ALA A 87 2.66 16.67 -1.75
CA ALA A 87 3.28 17.07 -0.49
C ALA A 87 4.69 16.46 -0.34
N ALA A 88 4.85 15.18 -0.67
CA ALA A 88 6.15 14.51 -0.66
C ALA A 88 7.13 15.14 -1.66
N LEU A 89 6.68 15.38 -2.91
CA LEU A 89 7.51 16.02 -3.94
C LEU A 89 7.93 17.44 -3.53
N ALA A 90 7.01 18.23 -2.95
CA ALA A 90 7.32 19.58 -2.45
C ALA A 90 8.37 19.54 -1.33
N TRP A 91 8.25 18.58 -0.40
CA TRP A 91 9.23 18.38 0.66
C TRP A 91 10.61 17.98 0.13
N MET A 92 10.66 17.12 -0.89
CA MET A 92 11.90 16.69 -1.54
C MET A 92 12.56 17.83 -2.30
N ASP A 93 11.77 18.63 -3.02
CA ASP A 93 12.25 19.82 -3.74
C ASP A 93 12.83 20.87 -2.79
N ALA A 94 12.13 21.18 -1.70
CA ALA A 94 12.60 22.09 -0.66
C ALA A 94 13.94 21.63 -0.03
N ARG A 95 14.17 20.31 0.02
CA ARG A 95 15.43 19.70 0.48
C ARG A 95 16.47 19.49 -0.61
N LYS A 96 16.18 19.89 -1.85
CA LYS A 96 17.04 19.67 -3.03
C LYS A 96 17.41 18.21 -3.26
N LEU A 97 16.47 17.30 -3.01
CA LEU A 97 16.63 15.85 -3.18
C LEU A 97 16.24 15.37 -4.59
N LEU A 98 15.66 16.24 -5.40
CA LEU A 98 15.21 15.92 -6.76
C LEU A 98 16.30 16.27 -7.78
N SER A 99 16.66 15.32 -8.63
CA SER A 99 17.58 15.54 -9.76
C SER A 99 16.92 16.20 -10.97
N ARG A 100 15.58 16.17 -11.02
CA ARG A 100 14.75 16.84 -12.01
C ARG A 100 13.36 17.15 -11.44
N PRO A 101 12.62 18.11 -12.01
CA PRO A 101 11.22 18.32 -11.67
C PRO A 101 10.39 17.04 -11.90
N LEU A 102 9.50 16.77 -10.95
CA LEU A 102 8.54 15.68 -10.97
C LEU A 102 7.16 16.19 -10.57
N SER A 103 6.14 15.61 -11.17
CA SER A 103 4.74 15.82 -10.83
C SER A 103 4.10 14.50 -10.39
N ALA A 104 2.93 14.58 -9.74
CA ALA A 104 2.19 13.38 -9.38
C ALA A 104 1.81 12.52 -10.61
N ALA A 105 1.55 13.15 -11.76
CA ALA A 105 1.21 12.45 -13.00
C ALA A 105 2.39 11.62 -13.55
N ASP A 106 3.63 11.95 -13.19
CA ASP A 106 4.81 11.14 -13.57
C ASP A 106 4.91 9.83 -12.76
N LEU A 107 4.20 9.73 -11.64
CA LEU A 107 4.33 8.64 -10.67
C LEU A 107 3.05 7.80 -10.54
N LEU A 108 1.89 8.36 -10.90
CA LEU A 108 0.60 7.69 -10.79
C LEU A 108 0.18 7.07 -12.12
N ASP A 109 0.06 5.74 -12.16
CA ASP A 109 -0.43 4.99 -13.32
C ASP A 109 -1.59 4.08 -12.91
N GLY A 110 -2.80 4.44 -13.34
CA GLY A 110 -4.03 3.74 -12.99
C GLY A 110 -4.38 2.55 -13.89
N ARG A 111 -3.63 2.27 -14.97
CA ARG A 111 -4.03 1.29 -16.01
C ARG A 111 -4.27 -0.12 -15.46
N ALA A 112 -3.50 -0.50 -14.45
CA ALA A 112 -3.59 -1.80 -13.79
C ALA A 112 -4.75 -1.87 -12.79
N ILE A 113 -5.25 -0.73 -12.31
CA ILE A 113 -6.35 -0.67 -11.33
C ILE A 113 -7.67 -0.10 -11.90
N ALA A 114 -7.77 0.11 -13.21
CA ALA A 114 -8.93 0.73 -13.85
C ALA A 114 -10.09 -0.24 -14.19
N ALA A 115 -9.87 -1.55 -14.03
CA ALA A 115 -10.78 -2.61 -14.51
C ALA A 115 -11.63 -3.29 -13.41
N TRP A 116 -12.05 -2.55 -12.38
CA TRP A 116 -12.69 -3.08 -11.17
C TRP A 116 -13.94 -2.28 -10.85
#